data_AF-A0A843I1C3-F1
#
_entry.id   AF-A0A843I1C3-F1
#
_cell.length_a   1.000
_cell.length_b   1.000
_cell.length_c   1.000
_cell.angle_alpha   90.00
_cell.angle_beta   90.00
_cell.angle_gamma   90.00
#
_symmetry.space_group_name_H-M   'P 1'
#
loop_
_entity.id
_entity.type
_entity.pdbx_description
1 polymer ?
#
loop_
_entity_poly.entity_id
_entity_poly.type
_entity_poly.pdbx_seq_one_letter_code
_entity_poly.pdbx_strand_id
1 'polypeptide(L)'
;MYREEGRGRYGGAPREMHKATCADCGKECEVLFTGFGSDNHSGVHPEILHALQSVNDGYVIAYGNDEYTTQAIKKLKQVFGKDTAIFFVYNGTAANILGLRSVTDSFHSIFCAESAHLTVHE
;
A
#
# COMPACT_ATOMS: atom_id res chain seq x y z
N MET A 1 11.27 0.32 -45.61
CA MET A 1 10.93 -1.09 -45.38
C MET A 1 11.24 -1.41 -43.94
N TYR A 2 10.21 -1.74 -43.18
CA TYR A 2 10.22 -1.98 -41.75
C TYR A 2 11.06 -3.21 -41.37
N ARG A 3 11.90 -3.09 -40.34
CA ARG A 3 12.31 -4.23 -39.50
C ARG A 3 11.95 -3.90 -38.06
N GLU A 4 10.84 -4.47 -37.64
CA GLU A 4 10.46 -4.65 -36.24
C GLU A 4 11.32 -5.76 -35.65
N GLU A 5 12.14 -5.46 -34.66
CA GLU A 5 12.59 -6.45 -33.68
C GLU A 5 12.32 -5.86 -32.29
N GLY A 6 11.22 -6.34 -31.70
CA GLY A 6 10.58 -5.81 -30.52
C GLY A 6 11.49 -5.81 -29.29
N ARG A 7 11.86 -4.61 -28.85
CA ARG A 7 12.27 -4.39 -27.46
C ARG A 7 11.00 -4.15 -26.66
N GLY A 8 10.55 -5.18 -25.94
CA GLY A 8 9.62 -4.98 -24.82
C GLY A 8 10.19 -3.90 -23.91
N ARG A 9 9.38 -2.89 -23.60
CA ARG A 9 9.75 -1.64 -22.91
C ARG A 9 10.27 -1.82 -21.46
N TYR A 10 10.46 -3.06 -21.02
CA TYR A 10 10.83 -3.46 -19.66
C TYR A 10 11.97 -4.51 -19.62
N GLY A 11 12.88 -4.50 -20.60
CA GLY A 11 14.11 -5.29 -20.56
C GLY A 11 15.23 -4.56 -19.81
N GLY A 12 15.08 -4.36 -18.50
CA GLY A 12 16.12 -3.77 -17.65
C GLY A 12 17.23 -4.77 -17.31
N ALA A 13 18.47 -4.29 -17.17
CA ALA A 13 19.56 -5.05 -16.57
C ALA A 13 19.14 -5.67 -15.21
N PRO A 14 19.76 -6.78 -14.77
CA PRO A 14 19.47 -7.35 -13.46
C PRO A 14 19.55 -6.28 -12.38
N ARG A 15 18.50 -6.19 -11.55
CA ARG A 15 18.35 -5.10 -10.58
C ARG A 15 19.39 -5.29 -9.47
N GLU A 16 20.19 -4.27 -9.20
CA GLU A 16 21.19 -4.29 -8.13
C GLU A 16 20.49 -4.27 -6.76
N MET A 17 20.87 -5.22 -5.90
CA MET A 17 20.33 -5.35 -4.55
C MET A 17 21.31 -4.72 -3.56
N HIS A 18 20.83 -3.82 -2.71
CA HIS A 18 21.64 -3.18 -1.67
C HIS A 18 21.26 -3.73 -0.30
N LYS A 19 22.25 -4.02 0.54
CA LYS A 19 22.00 -4.37 1.94
C LYS A 19 21.61 -3.11 2.72
N ALA A 20 20.47 -3.17 3.39
CA ALA A 20 19.98 -2.13 4.29
C ALA A 20 19.60 -2.74 5.63
N THR A 21 19.83 -2.01 6.72
CA THR A 21 19.39 -2.41 8.07
C THR A 21 18.14 -1.63 8.43
N CYS A 22 17.06 -2.32 8.80
CA CYS A 22 15.84 -1.67 9.26
C CYS A 22 16.10 -0.93 10.58
N ALA A 23 15.76 0.36 10.65
CA ALA A 23 15.94 1.17 11.85
C ALA A 23 15.05 0.72 13.02
N ASP A 24 13.91 0.10 12.75
CA ASP A 24 12.95 -0.31 13.78
C ASP A 24 13.27 -1.68 14.38
N CYS A 25 13.59 -2.67 13.53
CA CYS A 25 13.77 -4.05 13.98
C CYS A 25 15.23 -4.54 13.92
N GLY A 26 16.16 -3.76 13.37
CA GLY A 26 17.58 -4.11 13.24
C GLY A 26 17.89 -5.24 12.26
N LYS A 27 16.90 -5.78 11.55
CA LYS A 27 17.12 -6.84 10.56
C LYS A 27 17.80 -6.28 9.30
N GLU A 28 18.73 -7.06 8.75
CA GLU A 28 19.30 -6.81 7.43
C GLU A 28 18.34 -7.30 6.33
N CYS A 29 18.05 -6.44 5.36
CA CYS A 29 17.20 -6.71 4.22
C CYS A 29 17.94 -6.35 2.92
N GLU A 30 17.75 -7.12 1.86
CA GLU A 30 18.17 -6.72 0.52
C GLU A 30 17.07 -5.88 -0.13
N VAL A 31 17.37 -4.64 -0.45
CA VAL A 31 16.42 -3.69 -1.04
C VAL A 31 16.87 -3.26 -2.43
N LEU A 32 15.89 -3.09 -3.31
CA LEU A 32 16.11 -2.37 -4.56
C LEU A 32 16.22 -0.88 -4.22
N PHE A 33 17.43 -0.33 -4.21
CA PHE A 33 17.59 1.11 -4.08
C PHE A 33 17.78 1.73 -5.47
N THR A 34 16.67 2.18 -6.08
CA THR A 34 16.73 2.85 -7.39
C THR A 34 16.08 4.23 -7.31
N GLY A 35 16.90 5.26 -7.10
CA GLY A 35 16.50 6.66 -7.16
C GLY A 35 15.91 7.22 -5.85
N PHE A 36 15.96 8.55 -5.71
CA PHE A 36 15.44 9.31 -4.55
C PHE A 36 14.12 10.03 -4.90
N GLY A 37 13.31 9.45 -5.80
CA GLY A 37 12.11 10.10 -6.32
C GLY A 37 10.93 10.06 -5.35
N SER A 38 10.38 8.86 -5.13
CA SER A 38 9.20 8.63 -4.30
C SER A 38 9.26 7.22 -3.71
N ASP A 39 8.73 7.05 -2.51
CA ASP A 39 8.69 5.76 -1.82
C ASP A 39 7.70 4.77 -2.47
N ASN A 40 6.64 5.27 -3.12
CA ASN A 40 5.69 4.45 -3.89
C ASN A 40 6.29 3.81 -5.16
N HIS A 41 7.53 4.14 -5.52
CA HIS A 41 8.28 3.42 -6.55
C HIS A 41 8.85 2.10 -6.03
N SER A 42 8.86 1.90 -4.70
CA SER A 42 9.37 0.69 -4.07
C SER A 42 8.51 -0.52 -4.43
N GLY A 43 9.15 -1.68 -4.54
CA GLY A 43 8.44 -2.95 -4.66
C GLY A 43 7.77 -3.38 -3.34
N VAL A 44 7.01 -4.47 -3.39
CA VAL A 44 6.38 -5.09 -2.21
C VAL A 44 7.44 -5.81 -1.36
N HIS A 45 7.38 -5.64 -0.04
CA HIS A 45 8.28 -6.33 0.88
C HIS A 45 8.14 -7.87 0.78
N PRO A 46 9.24 -8.65 0.80
CA PRO A 46 9.17 -10.11 0.60
C PRO A 46 8.23 -10.85 1.56
N GLU A 47 8.18 -10.46 2.84
CA GLU A 47 7.26 -11.08 3.81
C GLU A 47 5.78 -10.89 3.44
N ILE A 48 5.43 -9.77 2.77
CA ILE A 48 4.07 -9.52 2.30
C ILE A 48 3.76 -10.45 1.12
N LEU A 49 4.69 -10.63 0.18
CA LEU A 49 4.52 -11.57 -0.92
C LEU A 49 4.36 -13.00 -0.44
N HIS A 50 5.17 -13.41 0.54
CA HIS A 50 5.03 -14.73 1.17
C HIS A 50 3.68 -14.89 1.89
N ALA A 51 3.20 -13.86 2.60
CA ALA A 51 1.89 -13.88 3.22
C ALA A 51 0.78 -14.05 2.17
N LEU A 52 0.81 -13.29 1.07
CA LEU A 52 -0.14 -13.42 -0.03
C LEU A 52 -0.12 -14.82 -0.66
N GLN A 53 1.06 -15.40 -0.85
CA GLN A 53 1.19 -16.77 -1.36
C GLN A 53 0.60 -17.79 -0.39
N SER A 54 0.83 -17.64 0.91
CA SER A 54 0.38 -18.58 1.93
C SER A 54 -1.15 -18.67 2.05
N VAL A 55 -1.86 -17.61 1.67
CA VAL A 55 -3.33 -17.53 1.74
C VAL A 55 -4.02 -17.80 0.39
N ASN A 56 -3.24 -18.07 -0.66
CA ASN A 56 -3.75 -18.31 -2.01
C ASN A 56 -4.16 -19.78 -2.27
N ASP A 57 -4.34 -20.56 -1.20
CA ASP A 57 -4.84 -21.93 -1.27
C ASP A 57 -6.23 -22.03 -0.62
N GLY A 58 -7.11 -22.83 -1.21
CA GLY A 58 -8.48 -23.02 -0.72
C GLY A 58 -9.47 -21.90 -1.07
N TYR A 59 -10.50 -21.75 -0.24
CA TYR A 59 -11.63 -20.84 -0.47
C TYR A 59 -11.97 -20.06 0.80
N VAL A 60 -12.22 -18.76 0.64
CA VAL A 60 -12.65 -17.86 1.71
C VAL A 60 -13.82 -16.99 1.26
N ILE A 61 -14.59 -16.50 2.22
CA ILE A 61 -15.74 -15.62 1.96
C ILE A 61 -15.23 -14.24 1.54
N ALA A 62 -15.84 -13.68 0.49
CA ALA A 62 -15.48 -12.36 -0.03
C ALA A 62 -15.94 -11.20 0.89
N TYR A 63 -15.54 -9.98 0.51
CA TYR A 63 -16.00 -8.72 1.12
C TYR A 63 -15.69 -8.57 2.62
N GLY A 64 -14.54 -9.07 3.07
CA GLY A 64 -14.03 -8.87 4.42
C GLY A 64 -14.60 -9.80 5.49
N ASN A 65 -15.40 -10.80 5.09
CA ASN A 65 -15.95 -11.81 6.00
C ASN A 65 -15.05 -13.05 6.12
N ASP A 66 -13.75 -12.90 5.85
CA ASP A 66 -12.74 -13.93 5.97
C ASP A 66 -11.94 -13.82 7.28
N GLU A 67 -11.20 -14.89 7.60
CA GLU A 67 -10.39 -14.98 8.81
C GLU A 67 -9.18 -14.03 8.80
N TYR A 68 -8.62 -13.71 7.64
CA TYR A 68 -7.46 -12.83 7.52
C TYR A 68 -7.86 -11.39 7.82
N THR A 69 -9.01 -10.95 7.31
CA THR A 69 -9.62 -9.66 7.64
C THR A 69 -9.89 -9.57 9.14
N THR A 70 -10.47 -10.62 9.74
CA THR A 70 -10.72 -10.68 11.19
C THR A 70 -9.43 -10.54 12.01
N GLN A 71 -8.37 -11.24 11.62
CA GLN A 71 -7.07 -11.17 12.28
C GLN A 71 -6.42 -9.79 12.14
N ALA A 72 -6.49 -9.17 10.95
CA ALA A 72 -5.98 -7.83 10.70
C ALA A 72 -6.71 -6.78 11.57
N ILE A 73 -8.05 -6.84 11.64
CA ILE A 73 -8.85 -5.97 12.51
C ILE A 73 -8.44 -6.12 13.97
N LYS A 74 -8.25 -7.36 14.45
CA LYS A 74 -7.81 -7.61 15.83
C LYS A 74 -6.47 -6.94 16.14
N LYS A 75 -5.49 -7.05 15.23
CA LYS A 75 -4.17 -6.41 15.39
C LYS A 75 -4.28 -4.88 15.38
N LEU A 76 -5.07 -4.32 14.46
CA LEU A 76 -5.27 -2.88 14.39
C LEU A 76 -5.96 -2.33 15.65
N LYS A 77 -6.96 -3.05 16.19
CA LYS A 77 -7.61 -2.68 17.45
C LYS A 77 -6.68 -2.76 18.67
N GLN A 78 -5.67 -3.62 18.65
CA GLN A 78 -4.65 -3.64 19.71
C GLN A 78 -3.81 -2.35 19.71
N VAL A 79 -3.60 -1.75 18.54
CA VAL A 79 -2.83 -0.50 18.38
C VAL A 79 -3.70 0.74 18.63
N PHE A 80 -4.89 0.78 18.02
CA PHE A 80 -5.73 1.98 17.99
C PHE A 80 -6.87 2.00 19.02
N GLY A 81 -7.12 0.88 19.70
CA GLY A 81 -8.20 0.74 20.68
C GLY A 81 -9.33 -0.18 20.23
N LYS A 82 -10.00 -0.78 21.21
CA LYS A 82 -11.06 -1.80 21.00
C LYS A 82 -12.29 -1.26 20.26
N ASP A 83 -12.60 0.03 20.45
CA ASP A 83 -13.81 0.69 19.95
C ASP A 83 -13.60 1.28 18.54
N THR A 84 -12.39 1.15 17.97
CA THR A 84 -12.06 1.68 16.64
C THR A 84 -12.75 0.86 15.54
N ALA A 85 -13.44 1.54 14.63
CA ALA A 85 -13.96 0.95 13.40
C ALA A 85 -12.84 0.89 12.34
N ILE A 86 -12.71 -0.25 11.66
CA ILE A 86 -11.63 -0.52 10.70
C ILE A 86 -12.26 -0.84 9.34
N PHE A 87 -11.81 -0.12 8.31
CA PHE A 87 -12.23 -0.31 6.93
C PHE A 87 -11.00 -0.38 6.03
N PHE A 88 -10.92 -1.38 5.16
CA PHE A 88 -9.82 -1.54 4.22
C PHE A 88 -10.20 -0.94 2.87
N VAL A 89 -9.32 -0.11 2.33
CA VAL A 89 -9.46 0.54 1.02
C VAL A 89 -8.15 0.42 0.23
N TYR A 90 -8.22 0.58 -1.08
CA TYR A 90 -7.09 0.29 -1.97
C TYR A 90 -5.91 1.26 -1.84
N ASN A 91 -6.16 2.54 -1.60
CA ASN A 91 -5.10 3.56 -1.57
C ASN A 91 -5.46 4.74 -0.63
N GLY A 92 -4.49 5.65 -0.45
CA GLY A 92 -4.62 6.82 0.41
C GLY A 92 -5.71 7.79 -0.06
N THR A 93 -5.82 8.04 -1.37
CA THR A 93 -6.87 8.91 -1.95
C THR A 93 -8.27 8.42 -1.61
N ALA A 94 -8.55 7.13 -1.79
CA ALA A 94 -9.84 6.54 -1.43
C ALA A 94 -10.12 6.64 0.08
N ALA A 95 -9.11 6.44 0.92
CA ALA A 95 -9.24 6.59 2.38
C ALA A 95 -9.62 8.02 2.77
N ASN A 96 -8.94 9.01 2.20
CA ASN A 96 -9.18 10.42 2.47
C ASN A 96 -10.57 10.86 2.01
N ILE A 97 -10.93 10.56 0.75
CA ILE A 97 -12.24 10.93 0.20
C ILE A 97 -13.36 10.28 0.99
N LEU A 98 -13.26 8.98 1.31
CA LEU A 98 -14.30 8.28 2.07
C LEU A 98 -14.42 8.83 3.50
N GLY A 99 -13.29 9.09 4.16
CA GLY A 99 -13.25 9.69 5.49
C GLY A 99 -13.91 11.07 5.51
N LEU A 100 -13.52 11.96 4.60
CA LEU A 100 -14.10 13.30 4.50
C LEU A 100 -15.59 13.27 4.16
N ARG A 101 -16.01 12.41 3.22
CA ARG A 101 -17.41 12.27 2.84
C ARG A 101 -18.28 11.74 3.98
N SER A 102 -17.70 10.95 4.90
CA SER A 102 -18.43 10.43 6.05
C SER A 102 -18.80 11.50 7.09
N VAL A 103 -18.12 12.64 7.09
CA VAL A 103 -18.30 13.73 8.07
C VAL A 103 -18.69 15.07 7.42
N THR A 104 -18.93 15.10 6.10
CA THR A 104 -19.29 16.32 5.37
C THR A 104 -20.49 16.12 4.45
N ASP A 105 -21.37 17.11 4.42
CA ASP A 105 -22.42 17.23 3.41
C ASP A 105 -21.87 17.93 2.16
N SER A 106 -22.59 17.81 1.04
CA SER A 106 -22.16 18.39 -0.24
C SER A 106 -22.03 19.92 -0.24
N PHE A 107 -22.62 20.60 0.74
CA PHE A 107 -22.56 22.06 0.88
C PHE A 107 -21.57 22.51 1.96
N HIS A 108 -20.89 21.58 2.64
CA HIS A 108 -19.81 21.92 3.59
C HIS A 108 -18.51 22.23 2.85
N SER A 109 -17.64 23.00 3.50
CA SER A 109 -16.29 23.28 3.05
C SER A 109 -15.27 22.52 3.88
N ILE A 110 -14.17 22.11 3.25
CA ILE A 110 -13.04 21.43 3.90
C ILE A 110 -11.85 22.38 3.88
N PHE A 111 -11.30 22.68 5.06
CA PHE A 111 -10.09 23.49 5.19
C PHE A 111 -8.87 22.57 5.31
N CYS A 112 -7.85 22.82 4.50
CA CYS A 112 -6.57 22.11 4.54
C CYS A 112 -5.42 23.06 4.16
N ALA A 113 -4.19 22.66 4.48
CA ALA A 113 -3.01 23.40 4.06
C ALA A 113 -2.87 23.38 2.53
N GLU A 114 -2.29 24.42 1.94
CA GLU A 114 -2.05 24.50 0.49
C GLU A 114 -1.19 23.33 -0.02
N SER A 115 -0.29 22.82 0.81
CA SER A 115 0.58 21.68 0.51
C SER A 115 -0.06 20.31 0.83
N ALA A 116 -1.32 20.26 1.27
CA ALA A 116 -1.95 19.00 1.65
C ALA A 116 -2.16 18.12 0.41
N HIS A 117 -1.87 16.81 0.54
CA HIS A 117 -2.07 15.84 -0.54
C HIS A 117 -3.49 15.89 -1.12
N LEU A 118 -4.48 16.14 -0.27
CA LEU A 118 -5.88 16.41 -0.60
C LEU A 118 -6.07 17.42 -1.75
N THR A 119 -5.26 18.48 -1.79
CA THR A 119 -5.42 19.60 -2.74
C THR A 119 -4.59 19.40 -4.00
N VAL A 120 -3.46 18.69 -3.91
CA VAL A 120 -2.46 18.64 -4.99
C VAL A 120 -2.43 17.33 -5.77
N HIS A 121 -2.85 16.20 -5.17
CA HIS A 121 -2.56 14.85 -5.68
C HIS A 121 -3.71 13.84 -5.49
N GLU A 122 -4.93 14.29 -5.21
CA GLU A 122 -6.14 13.44 -5.21
C GLU A 122 -6.90 13.44 -6.54
#